data_AF-A0A7V4H0V4-F1
#
_entry.id   AF-A0A7V4H0V4-F1
#
_cell.length_a   1.000
_cell.length_b   1.000
_cell.length_c   1.000
_cell.angle_alpha   90.00
_cell.angle_beta   90.00
_cell.angle_gamma   90.00
#
_symmetry.space_group_name_H-M   'P 1'
#
loop_
_entity.id
_entity.type
_entity.pdbx_description
1 polymer ?
#
loop_
_entity_poly.entity_id
_entity_poly.type
_entity_poly.pdbx_seq_one_letter_code
_entity_poly.pdbx_strand_id
1 'polypeptide(L)'
;MIHSCRKRGHMFHRRDFIASAAAAALARAATGAPAMRIAAIETLYWPDSAHVPFSPNWTWVRIISDRGVSGVGETYSRNPVQAELIHTAVAGMLLKRDPRDIERIWADLYHRFDYQVAGGAEMRVLSAVDLALWDLLGKALDAPVHRLLGGKANPRIRVYNTCHGQDFMKDPVGIMRGLMDRYGVQAIKIWPFDAAGRRAGGQYITPAGIEEGLAPVRRLRDSFGGAIDILLEFHSLWNLPALLVQRKSAGTTVAATVHLAYRHGIVTYAISEGYALTKIMALKEAMEKAVQYIIDGQQPQGGFNYGYSKGDRFDMSVSGWQFQALKAAKMAGCTNERLDDAIAKGVEFLKRQAFNASDGGFVYADRPGQPPTVRASMSMTGAGTLCLQLLGYSKAPEVRAGLKFLEAAVCEWPKEQAARDAQAYVVLDERAKQLEEEARKAQGEAKAAAEEKAKEARAAANARKAKTAAVYAWYYITQAKFQEGGGTWEDWNRMFARQLIANQHRDGHWEQGEWSQGPVYTTTMCVLMLEVYYRYLPTYKKVEDAPEVKATSDTDVSVDIT
;
A
#
# COMPACT_ATOMS: atom_id res chain seq x y z
N MET A 1 25.28 26.88 11.96
CA MET A 1 26.60 26.37 11.51
C MET A 1 26.78 25.02 12.18
N ILE A 2 26.67 23.86 11.54
CA ILE A 2 27.43 23.26 10.42
C ILE A 2 26.43 22.25 9.76
N HIS A 3 25.91 22.43 8.55
CA HIS A 3 26.50 22.16 7.22
C HIS A 3 27.14 20.75 7.07
N SER A 4 26.62 19.96 6.12
CA SER A 4 27.25 18.78 5.54
C SER A 4 27.38 17.50 6.38
N CYS A 5 26.43 16.57 6.19
CA CYS A 5 26.77 15.25 5.62
C CYS A 5 25.52 14.58 5.04
N ARG A 6 25.27 14.86 3.75
CA ARG A 6 24.50 13.99 2.86
C ARG A 6 25.30 12.70 2.66
N LYS A 7 24.67 11.52 2.81
CA LYS A 7 24.77 10.41 1.84
C LYS A 7 23.86 9.23 2.23
N ARG A 8 23.02 8.85 1.26
CA ARG A 8 22.29 7.58 1.06
C ARG A 8 21.02 7.37 1.89
N GLY A 9 19.89 7.71 1.26
CA GLY A 9 18.59 7.13 1.56
C GLY A 9 18.48 5.72 0.97
N HIS A 10 18.68 4.72 1.81
CA HIS A 10 18.16 3.39 1.59
C HIS A 10 17.10 3.14 2.65
N MET A 11 15.90 2.75 2.21
CA MET A 11 14.93 2.11 3.08
C MET A 11 15.57 0.79 3.52
N PHE A 12 15.99 0.69 4.77
CA PHE A 12 16.67 -0.50 5.28
C PHE A 12 15.67 -1.66 5.34
N HIS A 13 15.73 -2.60 4.40
CA HIS A 13 15.21 -3.94 4.66
C HIS A 13 16.10 -4.64 5.70
N ARG A 14 15.55 -5.54 6.52
CA ARG A 14 16.36 -6.40 7.44
C ARG A 14 17.48 -7.13 6.68
N ARG A 15 17.25 -7.50 5.41
CA ARG A 15 18.27 -8.07 4.51
C ARG A 15 19.37 -7.07 4.11
N ASP A 16 19.06 -5.79 3.93
CA ASP A 16 20.05 -4.74 3.63
C ASP A 16 20.85 -4.34 4.88
N PHE A 17 20.25 -4.45 6.07
CA PHE A 17 20.96 -4.31 7.34
C PHE A 17 22.02 -5.40 7.50
N ILE A 18 21.68 -6.67 7.21
CA ILE A 18 22.58 -7.84 7.21
C ILE A 18 23.77 -7.67 6.23
N ALA A 19 23.59 -6.92 5.14
CA ALA A 19 24.65 -6.63 4.17
C ALA A 19 25.45 -5.34 4.48
N SER A 20 25.11 -4.60 5.54
CA SER A 20 25.71 -3.30 5.84
C SER A 20 26.93 -3.40 6.78
N ALA A 21 27.70 -2.31 6.87
CA ALA A 21 28.77 -2.17 7.87
C ALA A 21 28.25 -2.33 9.33
N ALA A 22 26.96 -2.13 9.58
CA ALA A 22 26.33 -2.39 10.87
C ALA A 22 26.21 -3.89 11.16
N ALA A 23 25.92 -4.73 10.16
CA ALA A 23 25.97 -6.18 10.32
C ALA A 23 27.39 -6.72 10.46
N ALA A 24 28.38 -6.09 9.81
CA ALA A 24 29.78 -6.41 10.07
C ALA A 24 30.21 -6.01 11.50
N ALA A 25 29.67 -4.92 12.04
CA ALA A 25 29.88 -4.51 13.44
C ALA A 25 29.15 -5.42 14.44
N LEU A 26 27.94 -5.89 14.12
CA LEU A 26 27.21 -6.89 14.90
C LEU A 26 27.87 -8.27 14.86
N ALA A 27 28.34 -8.70 13.68
CA ALA A 27 29.14 -9.92 13.55
C ALA A 27 30.45 -9.79 14.34
N ARG A 28 31.12 -8.62 14.31
CA ARG A 28 32.30 -8.34 15.14
C ARG A 28 32.00 -8.30 16.64
N ALA A 29 30.85 -7.76 17.05
CA ALA A 29 30.40 -7.74 18.43
C ALA A 29 30.07 -9.16 18.91
N ALA A 30 29.38 -9.96 18.09
CA ALA A 30 29.11 -11.37 18.36
C ALA A 30 30.40 -12.21 18.44
N THR A 31 31.41 -11.95 17.60
CA THR A 31 32.73 -12.60 17.74
C THR A 31 33.53 -12.09 18.94
N GLY A 32 33.18 -10.92 19.50
CA GLY A 32 33.76 -10.37 20.72
C GLY A 32 33.20 -11.01 21.99
N ALA A 33 32.01 -11.61 21.92
CA ALA A 33 31.43 -12.36 23.03
C ALA A 33 32.19 -13.69 23.21
N PRO A 34 32.42 -14.15 24.46
CA PRO A 34 33.02 -15.45 24.71
C PRO A 34 32.28 -16.57 23.99
N ALA A 35 33.01 -17.54 23.45
CA ALA A 35 32.40 -18.75 22.90
C ALA A 35 31.64 -19.49 24.00
N MET A 36 30.42 -19.94 23.69
CA MET A 36 29.52 -20.59 24.63
C MET A 36 28.52 -21.47 23.88
N ARG A 37 27.86 -22.36 24.61
CA ARG A 37 26.82 -23.23 24.07
C ARG A 37 25.56 -23.14 24.90
N ILE A 38 24.40 -23.25 24.25
CA ILE A 38 23.12 -23.37 24.94
C ILE A 38 23.11 -24.68 25.72
N ALA A 39 23.08 -24.59 27.06
CA ALA A 39 23.12 -25.71 27.98
C ALA A 39 21.71 -26.12 28.47
N ALA A 40 20.82 -25.14 28.64
CA ALA A 40 19.45 -25.40 29.10
C ALA A 40 18.45 -24.37 28.56
N ILE A 41 17.20 -24.78 28.48
CA ILE A 41 16.05 -23.95 28.11
C ILE A 41 14.95 -24.21 29.12
N GLU A 42 14.40 -23.14 29.68
CA GLU A 42 13.33 -23.20 30.66
C GLU A 42 12.16 -22.35 30.21
N THR A 43 10.97 -22.74 30.65
CA THR A 43 9.75 -21.96 30.44
C THR A 43 9.09 -21.71 31.79
N LEU A 44 8.77 -20.45 32.08
CA LEU A 44 7.99 -20.05 33.24
C LEU A 44 6.67 -19.48 32.76
N TYR A 45 5.57 -19.97 33.34
CA TYR A 45 4.24 -19.39 33.16
C TYR A 45 3.38 -19.77 34.35
N TRP A 46 2.31 -19.01 34.59
CA TRP A 46 1.26 -19.42 35.51
C TRP A 46 0.11 -20.04 34.71
N PRO A 47 -0.40 -21.22 35.11
CA PRO A 47 -1.45 -21.92 34.37
C PRO A 47 -2.80 -21.21 34.48
N ASP A 48 -3.07 -20.57 35.62
CA ASP A 48 -4.31 -19.86 35.89
C ASP A 48 -4.11 -18.70 36.89
N SER A 49 -5.15 -17.90 37.05
CA SER A 49 -5.18 -16.75 37.96
C SER A 49 -5.39 -17.12 39.43
N ALA A 50 -5.52 -18.40 39.80
CA ALA A 50 -5.65 -18.80 41.21
C ALA A 50 -4.34 -18.55 41.99
N HIS A 51 -3.21 -18.48 41.28
CA HIS A 51 -1.88 -18.36 41.87
C HIS A 51 -1.28 -16.95 41.79
N VAL A 52 -1.96 -15.98 41.14
CA VAL A 52 -1.44 -14.61 40.95
C VAL A 52 -2.57 -13.57 40.91
N PRO A 53 -2.32 -12.31 41.36
CA PRO A 53 -3.33 -11.26 41.39
C PRO A 53 -3.59 -10.57 40.04
N PHE A 54 -3.14 -11.16 38.93
CA PHE A 54 -3.28 -10.64 37.56
C PHE A 54 -3.68 -11.77 36.61
N SER A 55 -4.06 -11.45 35.37
CA SER A 55 -4.34 -12.46 34.35
C SER A 55 -3.03 -12.97 33.76
N PRO A 56 -2.56 -14.20 34.07
CA PRO A 56 -1.26 -14.66 33.61
C PRO A 56 -1.38 -15.19 32.19
N ASN A 57 -1.17 -14.33 31.20
CA ASN A 57 -1.23 -14.71 29.78
C ASN A 57 0.13 -14.68 29.11
N TRP A 58 1.23 -14.76 29.88
CA TRP A 58 2.59 -14.75 29.36
C TRP A 58 3.31 -16.07 29.64
N THR A 59 4.10 -16.49 28.65
CA THR A 59 5.16 -17.49 28.80
C THR A 59 6.49 -16.79 28.69
N TRP A 60 7.31 -16.90 29.73
CA TRP A 60 8.71 -16.52 29.71
C TRP A 60 9.57 -17.71 29.30
N VAL A 61 10.59 -17.43 28.51
CA VAL A 61 11.57 -18.39 28.02
C VAL A 61 12.93 -17.94 28.50
N ARG A 62 13.65 -18.82 29.18
CA ARG A 62 15.00 -18.57 29.65
C ARG A 62 15.96 -19.51 28.95
N ILE A 63 16.93 -18.96 28.22
CA ILE A 63 18.00 -19.71 27.56
C ILE A 63 19.26 -19.53 28.39
N ILE A 64 19.89 -20.64 28.78
CA ILE A 64 21.04 -20.67 29.68
C ILE A 64 22.23 -21.25 28.94
N SER A 65 23.36 -20.55 28.98
CA SER A 65 24.62 -21.03 28.40
C SER A 65 25.42 -21.89 29.38
N ASP A 66 26.36 -22.68 28.85
CA ASP A 66 27.37 -23.43 29.59
C ASP A 66 28.39 -22.53 30.34
N ARG A 67 28.33 -21.21 30.14
CA ARG A 67 29.12 -20.20 30.85
C ARG A 67 28.35 -19.53 31.98
N GLY A 68 27.12 -19.98 32.28
CA GLY A 68 26.28 -19.41 33.33
C GLY A 68 25.58 -18.10 32.95
N VAL A 69 25.81 -17.56 31.74
CA VAL A 69 25.06 -16.41 31.20
C VAL A 69 23.71 -16.89 30.70
N SER A 70 22.64 -16.17 31.02
CA SER A 70 21.28 -16.51 30.56
C SER A 70 20.53 -15.29 30.06
N GLY A 71 19.67 -15.49 29.06
CA GLY A 71 18.79 -14.47 28.52
C GLY A 71 17.33 -14.86 28.65
N VAL A 72 16.46 -13.85 28.70
CA VAL A 72 15.02 -13.98 28.91
C VAL A 72 14.28 -13.37 27.72
N GLY A 73 13.29 -14.10 27.22
CA GLY A 73 12.31 -13.62 26.27
C GLY A 73 10.90 -13.98 26.72
N GLU A 74 9.90 -13.36 26.10
CA GLU A 74 8.50 -13.56 26.50
C GLU A 74 7.56 -13.63 25.30
N THR A 75 6.41 -14.26 25.50
CA THR A 75 5.34 -14.33 24.50
C THR A 75 3.97 -14.53 25.15
N TYR A 76 2.89 -14.32 24.40
CA TYR A 76 1.50 -14.41 24.86
C TYR A 76 0.57 -14.86 23.71
N SER A 77 -0.54 -15.57 23.90
CA SER A 77 -1.35 -15.74 25.11
C SER A 77 -1.79 -17.19 25.38
N ARG A 78 -0.95 -18.19 25.07
CA ARG A 78 -1.33 -19.61 25.07
C ARG A 78 -0.30 -20.44 25.82
N ASN A 79 -0.17 -20.16 27.10
CA ASN A 79 1.05 -20.46 27.83
C ASN A 79 1.47 -21.94 27.77
N PRO A 80 0.57 -22.92 28.03
CA PRO A 80 0.95 -24.33 27.99
C PRO A 80 1.35 -24.79 26.58
N VAL A 81 0.63 -24.34 25.55
CA VAL A 81 0.92 -24.70 24.15
C VAL A 81 2.30 -24.17 23.74
N GLN A 82 2.61 -22.94 24.11
CA GLN A 82 3.89 -22.32 23.82
C GLN A 82 5.03 -23.02 24.56
N ALA A 83 4.84 -23.33 25.83
CA ALA A 83 5.83 -24.06 26.62
C ALA A 83 6.10 -25.46 26.05
N GLU A 84 5.04 -26.20 25.72
CA GLU A 84 5.15 -27.54 25.13
C GLU A 84 5.89 -27.49 23.77
N LEU A 85 5.54 -26.53 22.91
CA LEU A 85 6.21 -26.35 21.62
C LEU A 85 7.70 -26.04 21.78
N ILE A 86 8.08 -25.25 22.79
CA ILE A 86 9.48 -24.96 23.11
C ILE A 86 10.22 -26.25 23.44
N HIS A 87 9.67 -27.07 24.33
CA HIS A 87 10.36 -28.28 24.81
C HIS A 87 10.37 -29.42 23.79
N THR A 88 9.32 -29.56 22.97
CA THR A 88 9.18 -30.68 22.03
C THR A 88 9.76 -30.41 20.64
N ALA A 89 9.60 -29.20 20.10
CA ALA A 89 9.97 -28.88 18.72
C ALA A 89 11.22 -28.00 18.60
N VAL A 90 11.48 -27.16 19.60
CA VAL A 90 12.52 -26.12 19.52
C VAL A 90 13.77 -26.49 20.31
N ALA A 91 13.64 -27.09 21.49
CA ALA A 91 14.77 -27.33 22.40
C ALA A 91 15.88 -28.17 21.75
N GLY A 92 15.52 -29.25 21.04
CA GLY A 92 16.48 -30.08 20.30
C GLY A 92 17.22 -29.34 19.18
N MET A 93 16.63 -28.28 18.63
CA MET A 93 17.24 -27.44 17.60
C MET A 93 18.17 -26.36 18.18
N LEU A 94 18.12 -26.12 19.49
CA LEU A 94 18.87 -25.05 20.17
C LEU A 94 20.00 -25.58 21.03
N LEU A 95 19.77 -26.69 21.76
CA LEU A 95 20.76 -27.24 22.68
C LEU A 95 22.10 -27.51 21.98
N LYS A 96 23.20 -27.22 22.69
CA LYS A 96 24.60 -27.34 22.23
C LYS A 96 25.00 -26.37 21.11
N ARG A 97 24.10 -25.57 20.55
CA ARG A 97 24.44 -24.53 19.57
C ARG A 97 25.04 -23.32 20.24
N ASP A 98 25.75 -22.54 19.45
CA ASP A 98 26.25 -21.24 19.85
C ASP A 98 25.10 -20.21 19.87
N PRO A 99 24.76 -19.61 21.03
CA PRO A 99 23.68 -18.64 21.12
C PRO A 99 24.01 -17.31 20.41
N ARG A 100 25.25 -17.11 19.95
CA ARG A 100 25.67 -15.94 19.17
C ARG A 100 25.20 -16.01 17.71
N ASP A 101 24.83 -17.20 17.23
CA ASP A 101 24.33 -17.45 15.87
C ASP A 101 22.84 -17.10 15.71
N ILE A 102 22.41 -15.95 16.24
CA ILE A 102 20.99 -15.56 16.39
C ILE A 102 20.25 -15.64 15.05
N GLU A 103 20.78 -15.04 14.00
CA GLU A 103 20.11 -15.01 12.68
C GLU A 103 20.00 -16.41 12.04
N ARG A 104 21.00 -17.27 12.29
CA ARG A 104 20.94 -18.66 11.81
C ARG A 104 19.89 -19.44 12.59
N ILE A 105 19.87 -19.32 13.93
CA ILE A 105 18.85 -19.95 14.77
C ILE A 105 17.45 -19.48 14.35
N TRP A 106 17.28 -18.18 14.14
CA TRP A 106 16.02 -17.60 13.68
C TRP A 106 15.58 -18.18 12.34
N ALA A 107 16.48 -18.25 11.35
CA ALA A 107 16.19 -18.79 10.03
C ALA A 107 15.81 -20.28 10.09
N ASP A 108 16.55 -21.08 10.86
CA ASP A 108 16.29 -22.52 11.00
C ASP A 108 14.92 -22.76 11.66
N LEU A 109 14.57 -21.99 12.70
CA LEU A 109 13.27 -22.08 13.36
C LEU A 109 12.14 -21.56 12.46
N TYR A 110 12.35 -20.46 11.73
CA TYR A 110 11.36 -19.95 10.79
C TYR A 110 11.06 -20.99 9.70
N HIS A 111 12.09 -21.59 9.08
CA HIS A 111 11.92 -22.66 8.10
C HIS A 111 11.27 -23.91 8.68
N ARG A 112 11.55 -24.24 9.95
CA ARG A 112 10.85 -25.33 10.65
C ARG A 112 9.35 -25.07 10.75
N PHE A 113 8.95 -23.82 10.99
CA PHE A 113 7.56 -23.40 11.13
C PHE A 113 6.84 -23.10 9.81
N ASP A 114 7.57 -22.81 8.73
CA ASP A 114 7.02 -22.38 7.44
C ASP A 114 6.04 -23.40 6.82
N TYR A 115 6.24 -24.69 7.08
CA TYR A 115 5.33 -25.75 6.65
C TYR A 115 3.97 -25.75 7.37
N GLN A 116 3.84 -25.03 8.50
CA GLN A 116 2.72 -25.20 9.44
C GLN A 116 1.86 -23.95 9.69
N VAL A 117 2.24 -22.76 9.17
CA VAL A 117 1.48 -21.49 9.04
C VAL A 117 2.38 -20.28 9.38
N ALA A 118 2.30 -19.20 8.60
CA ALA A 118 2.84 -17.89 8.97
C ALA A 118 1.99 -17.22 10.08
N GLY A 119 2.12 -17.69 11.33
CA GLY A 119 1.36 -17.20 12.48
C GLY A 119 1.38 -18.14 13.69
N GLY A 120 0.40 -18.01 14.58
CA GLY A 120 0.15 -19.05 15.60
C GLY A 120 1.04 -19.04 16.84
N ALA A 121 1.17 -20.21 17.47
CA ALA A 121 2.02 -20.40 18.66
C ALA A 121 3.50 -20.47 18.27
N GLU A 122 3.77 -20.92 17.05
CA GLU A 122 5.06 -21.08 16.38
C GLU A 122 5.78 -19.74 16.26
N MET A 123 5.16 -18.75 15.61
CA MET A 123 5.75 -17.41 15.47
C MET A 123 5.93 -16.71 16.82
N ARG A 124 5.06 -17.01 17.78
CA ARG A 124 5.13 -16.50 19.15
C ARG A 124 6.30 -17.09 19.93
N VAL A 125 6.57 -18.38 19.77
CA VAL A 125 7.73 -19.07 20.34
C VAL A 125 9.02 -18.59 19.67
N LEU A 126 9.03 -18.44 18.34
CA LEU A 126 10.15 -17.85 17.60
C LEU A 126 10.54 -16.49 18.19
N SER A 127 9.55 -15.62 18.45
CA SER A 127 9.77 -14.31 19.05
C SER A 127 10.36 -14.39 20.46
N ALA A 128 9.89 -15.31 21.31
CA ALA A 128 10.42 -15.46 22.66
C ALA A 128 11.86 -15.97 22.66
N VAL A 129 12.19 -16.91 21.77
CA VAL A 129 13.56 -17.40 21.59
C VAL A 129 14.49 -16.30 21.10
N ASP A 130 14.08 -15.53 20.09
CA ASP A 130 14.87 -14.42 19.55
C ASP A 130 15.19 -13.38 20.63
N LEU A 131 14.18 -12.96 21.41
CA LEU A 131 14.35 -12.05 22.54
C LEU A 131 15.33 -12.60 23.58
N ALA A 132 15.20 -13.89 23.95
CA ALA A 132 16.08 -14.53 24.91
C ALA A 132 17.54 -14.60 24.43
N LEU A 133 17.77 -14.85 23.14
CA LEU A 133 19.12 -14.88 22.57
C LEU A 133 19.75 -13.48 22.54
N TRP A 134 18.98 -12.44 22.19
CA TRP A 134 19.46 -11.06 22.22
C TRP A 134 19.80 -10.59 23.63
N ASP A 135 18.95 -10.89 24.62
CA ASP A 135 19.22 -10.59 26.03
C ASP A 135 20.48 -11.33 26.54
N LEU A 136 20.62 -12.61 26.18
CA LEU A 136 21.81 -13.41 26.51
C LEU A 136 23.08 -12.79 25.91
N LEU A 137 23.06 -12.43 24.63
CA LEU A 137 24.19 -11.80 23.95
C LEU A 137 24.53 -10.43 24.57
N GLY A 138 23.52 -9.63 24.91
CA GLY A 138 23.70 -8.36 25.63
C GLY A 138 24.42 -8.54 26.95
N LYS A 139 23.98 -9.50 27.77
CA LYS A 139 24.61 -9.83 29.05
C LYS A 139 26.02 -10.40 28.88
N ALA A 140 26.25 -11.24 27.87
CA ALA A 140 27.57 -11.79 27.56
C ALA A 140 28.59 -10.71 27.16
N LEU A 141 28.11 -9.60 26.60
CA LEU A 141 28.92 -8.46 26.15
C LEU A 141 28.94 -7.28 27.13
N ASP A 142 28.24 -7.38 28.26
CA ASP A 142 27.99 -6.26 29.18
C ASP A 142 27.47 -5.01 28.44
N ALA A 143 26.52 -5.22 27.51
CA ALA A 143 26.00 -4.19 26.64
C ALA A 143 24.47 -4.24 26.56
N PRO A 144 23.77 -3.09 26.59
CA PRO A 144 22.33 -3.08 26.40
C PRO A 144 21.98 -3.44 24.95
N VAL A 145 20.95 -4.27 24.75
CA VAL A 145 20.54 -4.79 23.43
C VAL A 145 20.36 -3.69 22.38
N HIS A 146 19.80 -2.53 22.76
CA HIS A 146 19.61 -1.43 21.82
C HIS A 146 20.92 -0.89 21.22
N ARG A 147 22.07 -1.06 21.90
CA ARG A 147 23.40 -0.72 21.35
C ARG A 147 23.86 -1.76 20.34
N LEU A 148 23.54 -3.03 20.58
CA LEU A 148 23.80 -4.11 19.62
C LEU A 148 22.97 -3.92 18.35
N LEU A 149 21.72 -3.46 18.48
CA LEU A 149 20.81 -3.21 17.35
C LEU A 149 21.05 -1.88 16.60
N GLY A 150 22.23 -1.28 16.74
CA GLY A 150 22.61 -0.06 16.00
C GLY A 150 22.51 1.25 16.79
N GLY A 151 22.17 1.20 18.08
CA GLY A 151 22.16 2.36 18.97
C GLY A 151 20.82 3.09 19.05
N LYS A 152 20.84 4.26 19.70
CA LYS A 152 19.62 5.08 19.87
C LYS A 152 19.26 5.74 18.53
N ALA A 153 18.13 5.34 17.94
CA ALA A 153 17.57 6.02 16.78
C ALA A 153 16.94 7.38 17.15
N ASN A 154 16.36 7.46 18.36
CA ASN A 154 15.70 8.67 18.87
C ASN A 154 16.27 9.04 20.25
N PRO A 155 16.62 10.32 20.50
CA PRO A 155 17.07 10.76 21.81
C PRO A 155 15.95 10.80 22.85
N ARG A 156 14.69 10.97 22.42
CA ARG A 156 13.47 10.96 23.24
C ARG A 156 12.34 10.33 22.44
N ILE A 157 11.43 9.63 23.13
CA ILE A 157 10.23 9.00 22.54
C ILE A 157 9.02 9.51 23.31
N ARG A 158 7.97 9.91 22.60
CA ARG A 158 6.70 10.29 23.21
C ARG A 158 6.00 9.02 23.72
N VAL A 159 5.59 9.03 24.99
CA VAL A 159 4.86 7.92 25.60
C VAL A 159 3.36 8.15 25.53
N TYR A 160 2.60 7.06 25.47
CA TYR A 160 1.16 7.05 25.67
C TYR A 160 0.84 6.10 26.82
N ASN A 161 -0.31 6.29 27.46
CA ASN A 161 -0.76 5.39 28.51
C ASN A 161 -1.89 4.48 27.99
N THR A 162 -1.78 3.19 28.27
CA THR A 162 -2.89 2.25 28.15
C THR A 162 -3.60 2.27 29.49
N CYS A 163 -4.84 2.80 29.54
CA CYS A 163 -5.61 3.05 30.76
C CYS A 163 -6.14 1.76 31.43
N HIS A 164 -5.29 0.74 31.51
CA HIS A 164 -5.57 -0.56 32.07
C HIS A 164 -5.88 -0.45 33.57
N GLY A 165 -6.89 -1.21 34.02
CA GLY A 165 -7.37 -1.16 35.42
C GLY A 165 -8.36 -0.03 35.73
N GLN A 166 -8.70 0.82 34.76
CA GLN A 166 -9.72 1.86 34.90
C GLN A 166 -10.78 1.72 33.80
N ASP A 167 -12.03 2.07 34.13
CA ASP A 167 -13.13 2.00 33.17
C ASP A 167 -13.24 3.31 32.37
N PHE A 168 -12.60 3.32 31.20
CA PHE A 168 -12.65 4.45 30.28
C PHE A 168 -14.01 4.64 29.61
N MET A 169 -14.92 3.66 29.65
CA MET A 169 -16.31 3.87 29.21
C MET A 169 -17.04 4.76 30.23
N LYS A 170 -16.74 4.57 31.52
CA LYS A 170 -17.34 5.33 32.61
C LYS A 170 -16.75 6.73 32.77
N ASP A 171 -15.42 6.86 32.85
CA ASP A 171 -14.77 8.17 33.09
C ASP A 171 -13.50 8.40 32.25
N PRO A 172 -13.59 8.52 30.93
CA PRO A 172 -12.42 8.76 30.09
C PRO A 172 -11.77 10.13 30.38
N VAL A 173 -12.55 11.14 30.80
CA VAL A 173 -12.07 12.50 31.01
C VAL A 173 -11.25 12.60 32.30
N GLY A 174 -11.74 12.04 33.41
CA GLY A 174 -10.99 12.02 34.67
C GLY A 174 -9.69 11.24 34.55
N ILE A 175 -9.72 10.10 33.85
CA ILE A 175 -8.52 9.31 33.53
C ILE A 175 -7.50 10.17 32.77
N MET A 176 -7.92 10.82 31.68
CA MET A 176 -7.02 11.65 30.87
C MET A 176 -6.45 12.85 31.66
N ARG A 177 -7.28 13.55 32.47
CA ARG A 177 -6.76 14.62 33.36
C ARG A 177 -5.72 14.07 34.31
N GLY A 178 -5.99 12.93 34.96
CA GLY A 178 -5.05 12.29 35.87
C GLY A 178 -3.72 11.94 35.21
N LEU A 179 -3.74 11.49 33.95
CA LEU A 179 -2.54 11.21 33.17
C LEU A 179 -1.73 12.47 32.83
N MET A 180 -2.41 13.56 32.48
CA MET A 180 -1.77 14.84 32.19
C MET A 180 -1.18 15.46 33.46
N ASP A 181 -1.96 15.54 34.52
CA ASP A 181 -1.60 16.24 35.75
C ASP A 181 -0.48 15.53 36.51
N ARG A 182 -0.51 14.19 36.56
CA ARG A 182 0.47 13.39 37.32
C ARG A 182 1.73 13.07 36.55
N TYR A 183 1.62 12.84 35.24
CA TYR A 183 2.70 12.27 34.44
C TYR A 183 3.05 13.09 33.19
N GLY A 184 2.30 14.16 32.89
CA GLY A 184 2.49 14.96 31.67
C GLY A 184 2.18 14.20 30.38
N VAL A 185 1.44 13.09 30.45
CA VAL A 185 1.14 12.25 29.29
C VAL A 185 -0.05 12.81 28.51
N GLN A 186 0.16 13.10 27.23
CA GLN A 186 -0.84 13.72 26.33
C GLN A 186 -1.43 12.72 25.31
N ALA A 187 -1.32 11.42 25.57
CA ALA A 187 -1.82 10.39 24.67
C ALA A 187 -2.40 9.20 25.46
N ILE A 188 -3.61 8.79 25.11
CA ILE A 188 -4.32 7.68 25.76
C ILE A 188 -4.72 6.62 24.73
N LYS A 189 -4.49 5.34 25.06
CA LYS A 189 -4.96 4.19 24.28
C LYS A 189 -6.17 3.55 24.97
N ILE A 190 -7.28 3.47 24.23
CA ILE A 190 -8.58 2.92 24.67
C ILE A 190 -9.07 1.84 23.71
N TRP A 191 -9.96 0.95 24.15
CA TRP A 191 -10.54 -0.15 23.35
C TRP A 191 -12.08 -0.12 23.35
N PRO A 192 -12.70 0.97 22.85
CA PRO A 192 -14.10 1.25 23.09
C PRO A 192 -15.08 0.31 22.40
N PHE A 193 -14.63 -0.41 21.36
CA PHE A 193 -15.51 -1.27 20.57
C PHE A 193 -15.48 -2.74 21.04
N ASP A 194 -14.60 -3.10 21.97
CA ASP A 194 -14.39 -4.48 22.41
C ASP A 194 -15.68 -5.20 22.86
N ALA A 195 -16.55 -4.49 23.60
CA ALA A 195 -17.83 -5.05 24.06
C ALA A 195 -18.75 -5.40 22.88
N ALA A 196 -18.85 -4.50 21.89
CA ALA A 196 -19.59 -4.76 20.66
C ALA A 196 -18.97 -5.91 19.86
N GLY A 197 -17.64 -5.95 19.77
CA GLY A 197 -16.90 -7.01 19.09
C GLY A 197 -17.16 -8.37 19.70
N ARG A 198 -17.09 -8.48 21.02
CA ARG A 198 -17.39 -9.74 21.73
C ARG A 198 -18.83 -10.20 21.52
N ARG A 199 -19.82 -9.29 21.59
CA ARG A 199 -21.24 -9.63 21.35
C ARG A 199 -21.48 -10.19 19.94
N ALA A 200 -20.75 -9.70 18.95
CA ALA A 200 -20.93 -10.07 17.54
C ALA A 200 -19.87 -11.06 17.01
N GLY A 201 -19.02 -11.63 17.88
CA GLY A 201 -17.91 -12.49 17.47
C GLY A 201 -16.95 -11.83 16.48
N GLY A 202 -16.84 -10.50 16.52
CA GLY A 202 -15.99 -9.72 15.61
C GLY A 202 -16.46 -9.65 14.16
N GLN A 203 -17.64 -10.20 13.85
CA GLN A 203 -18.11 -10.33 12.46
C GLN A 203 -18.92 -9.13 11.97
N TYR A 204 -19.55 -8.41 12.89
CA TYR A 204 -20.47 -7.33 12.57
C TYR A 204 -20.49 -6.29 13.70
N ILE A 205 -20.74 -5.02 13.38
CA ILE A 205 -20.96 -3.96 14.36
C ILE A 205 -22.26 -3.23 14.04
N THR A 206 -23.15 -3.16 15.02
CA THR A 206 -24.43 -2.45 14.88
C THR A 206 -24.20 -0.93 14.95
N PRO A 207 -25.09 -0.10 14.37
CA PRO A 207 -25.06 1.35 14.57
C PRO A 207 -25.05 1.74 16.05
N ALA A 208 -25.83 1.05 16.89
CA ALA A 208 -25.83 1.28 18.33
C ALA A 208 -24.48 0.94 18.99
N GLY A 209 -23.80 -0.13 18.57
CA GLY A 209 -22.47 -0.47 19.06
C GLY A 209 -21.38 0.52 18.61
N ILE A 210 -21.55 1.13 17.44
CA ILE A 210 -20.71 2.25 16.99
C ILE A 210 -20.92 3.44 17.93
N GLU A 211 -22.16 3.83 18.19
CA GLU A 211 -22.49 4.97 19.06
C GLU A 211 -22.00 4.77 20.50
N GLU A 212 -22.15 3.56 21.04
CA GLU A 212 -21.62 3.17 22.35
C GLU A 212 -20.09 3.36 22.41
N GLY A 213 -19.35 2.83 21.44
CA GLY A 213 -17.89 2.96 21.41
C GLY A 213 -17.38 4.38 21.12
N LEU A 214 -18.16 5.19 20.40
CA LEU A 214 -17.79 6.60 20.15
C LEU A 214 -18.05 7.51 21.35
N ALA A 215 -18.91 7.11 22.29
CA ALA A 215 -19.23 7.92 23.47
C ALA A 215 -17.98 8.40 24.26
N PRO A 216 -17.02 7.54 24.66
CA PRO A 216 -15.81 8.00 25.34
C PRO A 216 -14.91 8.88 24.46
N VAL A 217 -14.86 8.62 23.15
CA VAL A 217 -14.08 9.42 22.19
C VAL A 217 -14.63 10.85 22.12
N ARG A 218 -15.96 10.99 22.02
CA ARG A 218 -16.62 12.30 21.99
C ARG A 218 -16.37 13.07 23.29
N ARG A 219 -16.56 12.44 24.45
CA ARG A 219 -16.30 13.07 25.77
C ARG A 219 -14.87 13.60 25.90
N LEU A 220 -13.89 12.83 25.40
CA LEU A 220 -12.49 13.25 25.35
C LEU A 220 -12.29 14.45 24.40
N ARG A 221 -12.88 14.41 23.21
CA ARG A 221 -12.79 15.51 22.24
C ARG A 221 -13.48 16.78 22.71
N ASP A 222 -14.64 16.67 23.35
CA ASP A 222 -15.35 17.81 23.91
C ASP A 222 -14.55 18.46 25.05
N SER A 223 -13.83 17.66 25.85
CA SER A 223 -13.08 18.15 27.01
C SER A 223 -11.69 18.70 26.69
N PHE A 224 -11.00 18.11 25.71
CA PHE A 224 -9.59 18.41 25.44
C PHE A 224 -9.30 18.83 24.00
N GLY A 225 -10.29 18.75 23.10
CA GLY A 225 -10.12 19.05 21.68
C GLY A 225 -8.95 18.28 21.05
N GLY A 226 -8.08 19.02 20.37
CA GLY A 226 -6.85 18.52 19.75
C GLY A 226 -5.63 18.47 20.67
N ALA A 227 -5.76 18.79 21.96
CA ALA A 227 -4.62 18.83 22.88
C ALA A 227 -4.09 17.43 23.27
N ILE A 228 -4.86 16.37 22.98
CA ILE A 228 -4.53 14.99 23.28
C ILE A 228 -4.65 14.09 22.05
N ASP A 229 -3.84 13.04 22.03
CA ASP A 229 -3.99 11.95 21.07
C ASP A 229 -4.83 10.82 21.67
N ILE A 230 -5.77 10.30 20.87
CA ILE A 230 -6.64 9.18 21.24
C ILE A 230 -6.28 8.02 20.31
N LEU A 231 -5.70 6.97 20.88
CA LEU A 231 -5.34 5.75 20.18
C LEU A 231 -6.46 4.72 20.39
N LEU A 232 -6.95 4.14 19.29
CA LEU A 232 -8.00 3.13 19.32
C LEU A 232 -7.38 1.73 19.15
N GLU A 233 -7.60 0.87 20.13
CA GLU A 233 -7.23 -0.53 20.13
C GLU A 233 -8.44 -1.40 19.76
N PHE A 234 -8.18 -2.45 18.98
CA PHE A 234 -9.21 -3.33 18.42
C PHE A 234 -8.94 -4.82 18.72
N HIS A 235 -7.84 -5.14 19.42
CA HIS A 235 -7.45 -6.46 19.93
C HIS A 235 -7.52 -7.62 18.92
N SER A 236 -7.32 -7.32 17.63
CA SER A 236 -7.49 -8.28 16.53
C SER A 236 -8.85 -9.02 16.57
N LEU A 237 -9.86 -8.46 17.24
CA LEU A 237 -11.18 -9.05 17.39
C LEU A 237 -11.95 -9.01 16.08
N TRP A 238 -11.73 -7.98 15.27
CA TRP A 238 -12.59 -7.62 14.16
C TRP A 238 -12.09 -8.17 12.84
N ASN A 239 -13.03 -8.66 12.02
CA ASN A 239 -12.74 -8.86 10.61
C ASN A 239 -12.47 -7.50 9.92
N LEU A 240 -11.73 -7.53 8.81
CA LEU A 240 -11.32 -6.32 8.10
C LEU A 240 -12.51 -5.42 7.68
N PRO A 241 -13.63 -5.95 7.15
CA PRO A 241 -14.80 -5.12 6.82
C PRO A 241 -15.39 -4.36 8.02
N ALA A 242 -15.57 -5.02 9.17
CA ALA A 242 -16.11 -4.38 10.37
C ALA A 242 -15.17 -3.29 10.90
N LEU A 243 -13.85 -3.50 10.82
CA LEU A 243 -12.84 -2.51 11.20
C LEU A 243 -12.88 -1.25 10.33
N LEU A 244 -13.09 -1.41 9.01
CA LEU A 244 -13.19 -0.28 8.09
C LEU A 244 -14.43 0.60 8.35
N VAL A 245 -15.55 0.01 8.75
CA VAL A 245 -16.77 0.74 9.15
C VAL A 245 -16.53 1.55 10.42
N GLN A 246 -15.83 0.97 11.40
CA GLN A 246 -15.46 1.65 12.65
C GLN A 246 -14.54 2.85 12.39
N ARG A 247 -13.51 2.67 11.54
CA ARG A 247 -12.59 3.75 11.15
C ARG A 247 -13.31 4.91 10.45
N LYS A 248 -14.23 4.62 9.53
CA LYS A 248 -15.00 5.67 8.81
C LYS A 248 -15.92 6.44 9.76
N SER A 249 -16.58 5.74 10.68
CA SER A 249 -17.53 6.33 11.63
C SER A 249 -16.85 7.19 12.70
N ALA A 250 -15.58 6.93 13.00
CA ALA A 250 -14.75 7.74 13.89
C ALA A 250 -14.26 9.08 13.29
N GLY A 251 -14.83 9.53 12.15
CA GLY A 251 -14.62 10.88 11.63
C GLY A 251 -13.80 10.98 10.34
N THR A 252 -13.97 10.07 9.38
CA THR A 252 -13.53 10.33 7.99
C THR A 252 -14.72 10.19 7.04
N THR A 253 -15.48 11.28 6.91
CA THR A 253 -16.58 11.38 5.96
C THR A 253 -15.99 11.46 4.55
N VAL A 254 -16.05 10.37 3.78
CA VAL A 254 -15.86 10.43 2.32
C VAL A 254 -17.21 10.14 1.68
N ALA A 255 -17.80 11.17 1.08
CA ALA A 255 -19.00 11.07 0.26
C ALA A 255 -18.88 9.90 -0.74
N ALA A 256 -19.86 9.00 -0.71
CA ALA A 256 -19.83 7.75 -1.45
C ALA A 256 -21.16 7.54 -2.17
N THR A 257 -21.33 8.13 -3.35
CA THR A 257 -22.39 7.67 -4.27
C THR A 257 -22.18 7.89 -5.78
N VAL A 258 -21.04 8.41 -6.29
CA VAL A 258 -20.92 8.71 -7.75
C VAL A 258 -19.71 8.04 -8.45
N HIS A 259 -18.88 7.26 -7.75
CA HIS A 259 -17.64 6.68 -8.34
C HIS A 259 -17.39 5.21 -7.97
N LEU A 260 -18.44 4.37 -7.93
CA LEU A 260 -18.29 2.96 -7.53
C LEU A 260 -17.33 2.20 -8.45
N ALA A 261 -17.52 2.26 -9.77
CA ALA A 261 -16.68 1.51 -10.72
C ALA A 261 -15.22 1.99 -10.71
N TYR A 262 -15.00 3.30 -10.65
CA TYR A 262 -13.66 3.90 -10.66
C TYR A 262 -12.84 3.47 -9.43
N ARG A 263 -13.43 3.55 -8.23
CA ARG A 263 -12.78 3.09 -6.99
C ARG A 263 -12.60 1.57 -6.99
N HIS A 264 -13.58 0.84 -7.50
CA HIS A 264 -13.54 -0.63 -7.57
C HIS A 264 -12.35 -1.13 -8.40
N GLY A 265 -12.09 -0.52 -9.55
CA GLY A 265 -10.93 -0.88 -10.38
C GLY A 265 -9.60 -0.68 -9.66
N ILE A 266 -9.42 0.46 -8.98
CA ILE A 266 -8.21 0.75 -8.20
C ILE A 266 -8.02 -0.26 -7.05
N VAL A 267 -9.08 -0.54 -6.29
CA VAL A 267 -9.03 -1.50 -5.18
C VAL A 267 -8.73 -2.91 -5.68
N THR A 268 -9.38 -3.33 -6.76
CA THR A 268 -9.13 -4.64 -7.37
C THR A 268 -7.69 -4.75 -7.83
N TYR A 269 -7.16 -3.71 -8.48
CA TYR A 269 -5.75 -3.68 -8.89
C TYR A 269 -4.80 -3.84 -7.68
N ALA A 270 -5.02 -3.08 -6.61
CA ALA A 270 -4.21 -3.15 -5.41
C ALA A 270 -4.28 -4.52 -4.71
N ILE A 271 -5.47 -5.12 -4.59
CA ILE A 271 -5.64 -6.44 -3.99
C ILE A 271 -5.00 -7.52 -4.87
N SER A 272 -5.09 -7.41 -6.20
CA SER A 272 -4.43 -8.31 -7.13
C SER A 272 -2.90 -8.25 -7.00
N GLU A 273 -2.30 -7.05 -6.97
CA GLU A 273 -0.86 -6.91 -6.73
C GLU A 273 -0.47 -7.42 -5.33
N GLY A 274 -1.27 -7.11 -4.31
CA GLY A 274 -1.06 -7.60 -2.95
C GLY A 274 -1.09 -9.12 -2.86
N TYR A 275 -2.03 -9.78 -3.52
CA TYR A 275 -2.08 -11.24 -3.60
C TYR A 275 -0.90 -11.79 -4.41
N ALA A 276 -0.56 -11.19 -5.54
CA ALA A 276 0.56 -11.62 -6.37
C ALA A 276 1.89 -11.62 -5.59
N LEU A 277 2.11 -10.59 -4.76
CA LEU A 277 3.32 -10.41 -3.97
C LEU A 277 3.37 -11.24 -2.68
N THR A 278 2.22 -11.45 -2.02
CA THR A 278 2.18 -12.03 -0.67
C THR A 278 1.60 -13.44 -0.60
N LYS A 279 0.82 -13.84 -1.61
CA LYS A 279 0.06 -15.11 -1.63
C LYS A 279 -0.85 -15.34 -0.42
N ILE A 280 -1.27 -14.26 0.26
CA ILE A 280 -2.25 -14.33 1.35
C ILE A 280 -3.61 -14.78 0.79
N MET A 281 -4.10 -15.94 1.23
CA MET A 281 -5.32 -16.57 0.69
C MET A 281 -6.59 -15.70 0.83
N ALA A 282 -6.71 -14.91 1.90
CA ALA A 282 -7.83 -13.98 2.06
C ALA A 282 -7.88 -12.92 0.93
N LEU A 283 -6.74 -12.56 0.36
CA LEU A 283 -6.68 -11.64 -0.79
C LEU A 283 -7.09 -12.34 -2.09
N LYS A 284 -6.86 -13.65 -2.23
CA LYS A 284 -7.30 -14.43 -3.42
C LYS A 284 -8.81 -14.38 -3.58
N GLU A 285 -9.55 -14.70 -2.52
CA GLU A 285 -11.01 -14.73 -2.56
C GLU A 285 -11.59 -13.33 -2.82
N ALA A 286 -11.03 -12.30 -2.17
CA ALA A 286 -11.43 -10.92 -2.39
C ALA A 286 -11.14 -10.46 -3.83
N MET A 287 -9.97 -10.81 -4.37
CA MET A 287 -9.60 -10.55 -5.76
C MET A 287 -10.58 -11.20 -6.73
N GLU A 288 -10.89 -12.48 -6.58
CA GLU A 288 -11.76 -13.22 -7.50
C GLU A 288 -13.18 -12.64 -7.55
N LYS A 289 -13.75 -12.32 -6.39
CA LYS A 289 -15.05 -11.64 -6.30
C LYS A 289 -15.02 -10.25 -6.94
N ALA A 290 -13.95 -9.50 -6.70
CA ALA A 290 -13.81 -8.16 -7.26
C ALA A 290 -13.62 -8.19 -8.79
N VAL A 291 -12.85 -9.14 -9.32
CA VAL A 291 -12.68 -9.38 -10.76
C VAL A 291 -14.00 -9.77 -11.42
N GLN A 292 -14.76 -10.68 -10.80
CA GLN A 292 -16.09 -11.05 -11.30
C GLN A 292 -16.99 -9.82 -11.45
N TYR A 293 -16.99 -8.93 -10.46
CA TYR A 293 -17.78 -7.69 -10.51
C TYR A 293 -17.34 -6.74 -11.64
N ILE A 294 -16.03 -6.66 -11.92
CA ILE A 294 -15.53 -5.92 -13.11
C ILE A 294 -16.07 -6.57 -14.38
N ILE A 295 -15.92 -7.89 -14.53
CA ILE A 295 -16.34 -8.61 -15.73
C ILE A 295 -17.84 -8.43 -15.99
N ASP A 296 -18.68 -8.50 -14.95
CA ASP A 296 -20.12 -8.27 -15.08
C ASP A 296 -20.46 -6.81 -15.39
N GLY A 297 -19.61 -5.87 -14.96
CA GLY A 297 -19.68 -4.45 -15.26
C GLY A 297 -19.25 -4.07 -16.69
N GLN A 298 -18.58 -4.95 -17.42
CA GLN A 298 -18.06 -4.66 -18.78
C GLN A 298 -19.15 -4.58 -19.84
N GLN A 299 -19.15 -3.52 -20.65
CA GLN A 299 -20.14 -3.33 -21.71
C GLN A 299 -19.84 -4.22 -22.95
N PRO A 300 -20.82 -4.48 -23.84
CA PRO A 300 -20.62 -5.34 -25.01
C PRO A 300 -19.44 -4.95 -25.91
N GLN A 301 -19.22 -3.65 -26.07
CA GLN A 301 -18.09 -3.09 -26.82
C GLN A 301 -16.74 -3.18 -26.10
N GLY A 302 -16.71 -3.65 -24.85
CA GLY A 302 -15.52 -3.90 -24.03
C GLY A 302 -15.14 -2.81 -23.03
N GLY A 303 -15.73 -1.62 -23.13
CA GLY A 303 -15.48 -0.49 -22.23
C GLY A 303 -16.36 -0.46 -20.97
N PHE A 304 -16.19 0.58 -20.16
CA PHE A 304 -16.88 0.78 -18.89
C PHE A 304 -17.38 2.21 -18.74
N ASN A 305 -18.35 2.43 -17.84
CA ASN A 305 -18.73 3.76 -17.36
C ASN A 305 -18.70 3.78 -15.82
N TYR A 306 -18.86 4.97 -15.23
CA TYR A 306 -18.69 5.18 -13.79
C TYR A 306 -19.69 4.42 -12.90
N GLY A 307 -20.86 4.05 -13.44
CA GLY A 307 -21.91 3.32 -12.72
C GLY A 307 -22.00 1.83 -13.07
N TYR A 308 -21.12 1.31 -13.92
CA TYR A 308 -21.29 0.01 -14.60
C TYR A 308 -22.62 -0.14 -15.38
N SER A 309 -23.33 0.96 -15.63
CA SER A 309 -24.56 0.96 -16.42
C SER A 309 -24.25 0.50 -17.84
N LYS A 310 -25.08 -0.34 -18.42
CA LYS A 310 -24.99 -0.69 -19.85
C LYS A 310 -25.71 0.39 -20.62
N GLY A 311 -25.09 0.99 -21.63
CA GLY A 311 -25.72 2.10 -22.33
C GLY A 311 -24.91 2.64 -23.50
N ASP A 312 -25.27 3.86 -23.91
CA ASP A 312 -24.74 4.55 -25.08
C ASP A 312 -23.48 5.39 -24.77
N ARG A 313 -22.82 5.13 -23.64
CA ARG A 313 -21.61 5.87 -23.23
C ARG A 313 -20.58 4.97 -22.59
N PHE A 314 -19.33 5.17 -22.98
CA PHE A 314 -18.17 4.67 -22.26
C PHE A 314 -17.31 5.83 -21.74
N ASP A 315 -16.47 5.56 -20.74
CA ASP A 315 -15.46 6.49 -20.23
C ASP A 315 -14.12 5.75 -20.13
N MET A 316 -13.09 6.31 -20.77
CA MET A 316 -11.77 5.69 -20.85
C MET A 316 -11.02 5.74 -19.51
N SER A 317 -11.23 6.77 -18.69
CA SER A 317 -10.61 6.91 -17.37
C SER A 317 -10.93 5.74 -16.42
N VAL A 318 -12.20 5.33 -16.34
CA VAL A 318 -12.63 4.16 -15.56
C VAL A 318 -12.22 2.86 -16.23
N SER A 319 -12.32 2.78 -17.56
CA SER A 319 -11.93 1.60 -18.32
C SER A 319 -10.45 1.27 -18.13
N GLY A 320 -9.58 2.28 -18.12
CA GLY A 320 -8.14 2.12 -17.89
C GLY A 320 -7.80 1.52 -16.52
N TRP A 321 -8.55 1.86 -15.46
CA TRP A 321 -8.39 1.19 -14.16
C TRP A 321 -8.85 -0.25 -14.17
N GLN A 322 -9.97 -0.54 -14.83
CA GLN A 322 -10.44 -1.92 -14.95
C GLN A 322 -9.45 -2.80 -15.70
N PHE A 323 -8.87 -2.32 -16.81
CA PHE A 323 -7.92 -3.10 -17.60
C PHE A 323 -6.61 -3.37 -16.85
N GLN A 324 -6.09 -2.40 -16.08
CA GLN A 324 -4.96 -2.63 -15.19
C GLN A 324 -5.29 -3.69 -14.12
N ALA A 325 -6.48 -3.62 -13.51
CA ALA A 325 -6.93 -4.59 -12.52
C ALA A 325 -7.06 -6.01 -13.10
N LEU A 326 -7.71 -6.16 -14.27
CA LEU A 326 -7.85 -7.46 -14.94
C LEU A 326 -6.48 -8.05 -15.30
N LYS A 327 -5.54 -7.21 -15.80
CA LYS A 327 -4.16 -7.64 -16.07
C LYS A 327 -3.46 -8.13 -14.81
N ALA A 328 -3.53 -7.35 -13.73
CA ALA A 328 -2.89 -7.71 -12.47
C ALA A 328 -3.48 -8.99 -11.87
N ALA A 329 -4.81 -9.15 -11.93
CA ALA A 329 -5.48 -10.37 -11.52
C ALA A 329 -5.03 -11.59 -12.32
N LYS A 330 -4.89 -11.44 -13.66
CA LYS A 330 -4.36 -12.50 -14.52
C LYS A 330 -2.94 -12.89 -14.09
N MET A 331 -2.06 -11.91 -13.86
CA MET A 331 -0.69 -12.18 -13.38
C MET A 331 -0.66 -12.79 -11.98
N ALA A 332 -1.63 -12.46 -11.12
CA ALA A 332 -1.73 -13.00 -9.78
C ALA A 332 -2.22 -14.46 -9.74
N GLY A 333 -2.75 -14.99 -10.86
CA GLY A 333 -3.29 -16.34 -10.98
C GLY A 333 -4.79 -16.43 -10.67
N CYS A 334 -5.58 -15.40 -11.01
CA CYS A 334 -7.04 -15.44 -10.87
C CYS A 334 -7.64 -16.56 -11.74
N THR A 335 -8.52 -17.38 -11.15
CA THR A 335 -9.12 -18.55 -11.81
C THR A 335 -10.48 -18.27 -12.45
N ASN A 336 -10.84 -17.00 -12.64
CA ASN A 336 -12.11 -16.66 -13.28
C ASN A 336 -12.06 -17.00 -14.77
N GLU A 337 -12.90 -17.94 -15.21
CA GLU A 337 -12.91 -18.46 -16.60
C GLU A 337 -13.23 -17.38 -17.65
N ARG A 338 -13.94 -16.30 -17.27
CA ARG A 338 -14.32 -15.20 -18.17
C ARG A 338 -13.26 -14.09 -18.26
N LEU A 339 -12.16 -14.20 -17.50
CA LEU A 339 -11.14 -13.15 -17.41
C LEU A 339 -10.45 -12.89 -18.75
N ASP A 340 -10.09 -13.93 -19.47
CA ASP A 340 -9.37 -13.80 -20.75
C ASP A 340 -10.26 -13.20 -21.83
N ASP A 341 -11.53 -13.60 -21.88
CA ASP A 341 -12.54 -12.99 -22.76
C ASP A 341 -12.76 -11.51 -22.44
N ALA A 342 -12.80 -11.16 -21.15
CA ALA A 342 -12.96 -9.77 -20.73
C ALA A 342 -11.75 -8.90 -21.12
N ILE A 343 -10.54 -9.44 -21.00
CA ILE A 343 -9.31 -8.79 -21.46
C ILE A 343 -9.34 -8.61 -22.99
N ALA A 344 -9.68 -9.67 -23.74
CA ALA A 344 -9.76 -9.61 -25.20
C ALA A 344 -10.76 -8.55 -25.68
N LYS A 345 -11.95 -8.49 -25.06
CA LYS A 345 -12.95 -7.43 -25.31
C LYS A 345 -12.42 -6.04 -24.99
N GLY A 346 -11.67 -5.90 -23.90
CA GLY A 346 -11.03 -4.63 -23.53
C GLY A 346 -10.00 -4.15 -24.56
N VAL A 347 -9.26 -5.06 -25.18
CA VAL A 347 -8.33 -4.72 -26.26
C VAL A 347 -9.06 -4.22 -27.50
N GLU A 348 -10.15 -4.89 -27.92
CA GLU A 348 -10.95 -4.44 -29.06
C GLU A 348 -11.61 -3.08 -28.79
N PHE A 349 -12.09 -2.85 -27.56
CA PHE A 349 -12.54 -1.54 -27.12
C PHE A 349 -11.46 -0.46 -27.31
N LEU A 350 -10.25 -0.71 -26.79
CA LEU A 350 -9.16 0.26 -26.86
C LEU A 350 -8.83 0.64 -28.31
N LYS A 351 -8.74 -0.35 -29.20
CA LYS A 351 -8.37 -0.13 -30.61
C LYS A 351 -9.48 0.49 -31.45
N ARG A 352 -10.74 0.07 -31.24
CA ARG A 352 -11.85 0.41 -32.15
C ARG A 352 -12.77 1.51 -31.65
N GLN A 353 -12.84 1.70 -30.33
CA GLN A 353 -13.81 2.60 -29.69
C GLN A 353 -13.12 3.75 -28.97
N ALA A 354 -11.98 3.53 -28.30
CA ALA A 354 -11.32 4.59 -27.53
C ALA A 354 -10.24 5.35 -28.31
N PHE A 355 -9.61 4.72 -29.29
CA PHE A 355 -8.55 5.32 -30.11
C PHE A 355 -9.13 6.20 -31.22
N ASN A 356 -8.70 7.46 -31.27
CA ASN A 356 -9.04 8.39 -32.33
C ASN A 356 -7.91 8.43 -33.38
N ALA A 357 -8.15 7.83 -34.54
CA ALA A 357 -7.17 7.77 -35.63
C ALA A 357 -6.85 9.13 -36.26
N SER A 358 -7.73 10.14 -36.12
CA SER A 358 -7.54 11.46 -36.73
C SER A 358 -6.48 12.31 -36.03
N ASP A 359 -6.34 12.16 -34.71
CA ASP A 359 -5.36 12.89 -33.91
C ASP A 359 -4.30 11.98 -33.26
N GLY A 360 -4.44 10.65 -33.38
CA GLY A 360 -3.46 9.67 -32.95
C GLY A 360 -3.43 9.42 -31.44
N GLY A 361 -4.48 9.79 -30.71
CA GLY A 361 -4.57 9.61 -29.26
C GLY A 361 -5.84 8.88 -28.82
N PHE A 362 -6.10 8.89 -27.51
CA PHE A 362 -7.29 8.27 -26.92
C PHE A 362 -8.24 9.31 -26.34
N VAL A 363 -9.52 9.08 -26.54
CA VAL A 363 -10.59 9.99 -26.10
C VAL A 363 -11.00 9.71 -24.66
N TYR A 364 -11.61 10.72 -24.02
CA TYR A 364 -12.10 10.57 -22.65
C TYR A 364 -13.39 9.76 -22.57
N ALA A 365 -14.38 10.08 -23.41
CA ALA A 365 -15.67 9.43 -23.44
C ALA A 365 -16.33 9.66 -24.80
N ASP A 366 -17.06 8.66 -25.30
CA ASP A 366 -17.85 8.77 -26.52
C ASP A 366 -18.98 7.72 -26.54
N ARG A 367 -19.74 7.70 -27.64
CA ARG A 367 -20.78 6.71 -27.91
C ARG A 367 -20.21 5.43 -28.51
N PRO A 368 -20.63 4.25 -28.03
CA PRO A 368 -20.25 2.97 -28.62
C PRO A 368 -20.75 2.80 -30.05
N GLY A 369 -20.02 2.01 -30.83
CA GLY A 369 -20.43 1.54 -32.16
C GLY A 369 -20.07 2.47 -33.31
N GLN A 370 -19.39 3.59 -33.03
CA GLN A 370 -18.91 4.53 -34.04
C GLN A 370 -17.46 4.92 -33.76
N PRO A 371 -16.68 5.32 -34.78
CA PRO A 371 -15.37 5.92 -34.56
C PRO A 371 -15.47 7.17 -33.68
N PRO A 372 -14.46 7.47 -32.83
CA PRO A 372 -14.52 8.62 -31.95
C PRO A 372 -14.68 9.95 -32.71
N THR A 373 -15.56 10.79 -32.18
CA THR A 373 -15.87 12.12 -32.73
C THR A 373 -15.23 13.25 -31.91
N VAL A 374 -14.81 12.95 -30.68
CA VAL A 374 -14.15 13.88 -29.78
C VAL A 374 -12.62 13.77 -29.85
N ARG A 375 -11.92 14.86 -29.52
CA ARG A 375 -10.46 14.91 -29.51
C ARG A 375 -9.85 14.10 -28.37
N ALA A 376 -8.66 13.55 -28.63
CA ALA A 376 -7.83 12.90 -27.63
C ALA A 376 -7.28 13.88 -26.58
N SER A 377 -6.85 13.33 -25.44
CA SER A 377 -6.24 14.10 -24.36
C SER A 377 -5.00 13.41 -23.80
N MET A 378 -4.03 14.16 -23.28
CA MET A 378 -2.77 13.62 -22.73
C MET A 378 -2.99 12.50 -21.70
N SER A 379 -3.89 12.70 -20.74
CA SER A 379 -4.19 11.71 -19.70
C SER A 379 -4.77 10.42 -20.28
N MET A 380 -5.69 10.53 -21.23
CA MET A 380 -6.37 9.37 -21.79
C MET A 380 -5.48 8.66 -22.80
N THR A 381 -4.70 9.38 -23.59
CA THR A 381 -3.67 8.80 -24.45
C THR A 381 -2.66 8.02 -23.62
N GLY A 382 -2.16 8.59 -22.52
CA GLY A 382 -1.32 7.86 -21.56
C GLY A 382 -1.98 6.57 -21.06
N ALA A 383 -3.24 6.65 -20.62
CA ALA A 383 -3.97 5.50 -20.09
C ALA A 383 -4.20 4.41 -21.16
N GLY A 384 -4.67 4.77 -22.35
CA GLY A 384 -4.95 3.84 -23.44
C GLY A 384 -3.69 3.15 -23.96
N THR A 385 -2.61 3.93 -24.16
CA THR A 385 -1.30 3.42 -24.55
C THR A 385 -0.77 2.43 -23.51
N LEU A 386 -0.77 2.79 -22.22
CA LEU A 386 -0.34 1.91 -21.14
C LEU A 386 -1.16 0.63 -21.10
N CYS A 387 -2.50 0.72 -21.18
CA CYS A 387 -3.36 -0.46 -21.14
C CYS A 387 -3.05 -1.41 -22.30
N LEU A 388 -2.89 -0.93 -23.53
CA LEU A 388 -2.51 -1.78 -24.65
C LEU A 388 -1.12 -2.43 -24.44
N GLN A 389 -0.14 -1.70 -23.91
CA GLN A 389 1.17 -2.27 -23.56
C GLN A 389 1.04 -3.39 -22.52
N LEU A 390 0.33 -3.14 -21.41
CA LEU A 390 0.13 -4.10 -20.32
C LEU A 390 -0.62 -5.36 -20.77
N LEU A 391 -1.58 -5.20 -21.69
CA LEU A 391 -2.36 -6.30 -22.25
C LEU A 391 -1.63 -7.07 -23.37
N GLY A 392 -0.35 -6.77 -23.63
CA GLY A 392 0.50 -7.53 -24.57
C GLY A 392 0.52 -6.98 -26.00
N TYR A 393 -0.02 -5.79 -26.24
CA TYR A 393 -0.13 -5.16 -27.56
C TYR A 393 0.82 -3.98 -27.73
N SER A 394 2.01 -4.02 -27.10
CA SER A 394 3.00 -2.92 -27.15
C SER A 394 3.46 -2.55 -28.56
N LYS A 395 3.36 -3.46 -29.53
CA LYS A 395 3.70 -3.22 -30.95
C LYS A 395 2.51 -2.80 -31.82
N ALA A 396 1.34 -2.55 -31.24
CA ALA A 396 0.16 -2.15 -32.00
C ALA A 396 0.33 -0.72 -32.60
N PRO A 397 -0.25 -0.42 -33.77
CA PRO A 397 -0.16 0.91 -34.38
C PRO A 397 -0.72 2.03 -33.48
N GLU A 398 -1.75 1.74 -32.68
CA GLU A 398 -2.36 2.66 -31.73
C GLU A 398 -1.39 3.01 -30.59
N VAL A 399 -0.55 2.05 -30.16
CA VAL A 399 0.50 2.29 -29.17
C VAL A 399 1.58 3.19 -29.76
N ARG A 400 2.04 2.94 -30.99
CA ARG A 400 3.02 3.82 -31.66
C ARG A 400 2.49 5.24 -31.84
N ALA A 401 1.23 5.38 -32.28
CA ALA A 401 0.58 6.68 -32.44
C ALA A 401 0.44 7.41 -31.10
N GLY A 402 0.00 6.69 -30.06
CA GLY A 402 -0.12 7.24 -28.71
C GLY A 402 1.23 7.66 -28.11
N LEU A 403 2.29 6.86 -28.26
CA LEU A 403 3.63 7.23 -27.79
C LEU A 403 4.15 8.49 -28.50
N LYS A 404 3.95 8.59 -29.82
CA LYS A 404 4.24 9.80 -30.59
C LYS A 404 3.43 11.01 -30.10
N PHE A 405 2.14 10.82 -29.82
CA PHE A 405 1.29 11.87 -29.24
C PHE A 405 1.84 12.37 -27.90
N LEU A 406 2.40 11.47 -27.09
CA LEU A 406 2.98 11.76 -25.78
C LEU A 406 4.40 12.36 -25.84
N GLU A 407 5.02 12.53 -27.01
CA GLU A 407 6.30 13.26 -27.16
C GLU A 407 6.16 14.73 -26.75
N ALA A 408 4.99 15.33 -26.97
CA ALA A 408 4.68 16.70 -26.58
C ALA A 408 4.37 16.86 -25.07
N ALA A 409 4.41 15.77 -24.30
CA ALA A 409 4.12 15.83 -22.87
C ALA A 409 5.23 16.57 -22.10
N VAL A 410 4.82 17.45 -21.19
CA VAL A 410 5.72 18.12 -20.26
C VAL A 410 5.42 17.71 -18.82
N CYS A 411 6.48 17.59 -18.01
CA CYS A 411 6.38 17.42 -16.57
C CYS A 411 6.98 18.67 -15.91
N GLU A 412 6.11 19.56 -15.46
CA GLU A 412 6.48 20.79 -14.77
C GLU A 412 5.57 20.95 -13.55
N TRP A 413 6.17 20.99 -12.35
CA TRP A 413 5.39 21.20 -11.14
C TRP A 413 4.88 22.65 -11.10
N PRO A 414 3.56 22.87 -10.92
CA PRO A 414 3.01 24.20 -10.82
C PRO A 414 3.65 24.97 -9.64
N LYS A 415 4.35 26.08 -9.88
CA LYS A 415 4.77 27.02 -8.81
C LYS A 415 3.53 27.70 -8.18
N GLU A 416 3.65 28.41 -7.05
CA GLU A 416 2.54 29.17 -6.43
C GLU A 416 1.78 30.09 -7.42
N GLN A 417 2.46 30.64 -8.44
CA GLN A 417 1.84 31.42 -9.51
C GLN A 417 0.94 30.55 -10.43
N ALA A 418 1.24 29.27 -10.58
CA ALA A 418 0.46 28.32 -11.37
C ALA A 418 -0.77 27.76 -10.61
N ALA A 419 -0.82 27.87 -9.28
CA ALA A 419 -2.08 27.69 -8.52
C ALA A 419 -3.09 28.81 -8.83
N ARG A 420 -2.60 30.05 -9.00
CA ARG A 420 -3.39 31.18 -9.53
C ARG A 420 -3.81 30.94 -10.98
N ASP A 421 -2.95 30.31 -11.77
CA ASP A 421 -3.25 29.94 -13.15
C ASP A 421 -4.25 28.78 -13.28
N ALA A 422 -4.28 27.87 -12.31
CA ALA A 422 -5.27 26.81 -12.19
C ALA A 422 -6.66 27.39 -11.88
N GLN A 423 -6.74 28.38 -10.98
CA GLN A 423 -7.93 29.22 -10.82
C GLN A 423 -8.30 29.92 -12.13
N ALA A 424 -7.32 30.45 -12.87
CA ALA A 424 -7.57 31.06 -14.18
C ALA A 424 -8.14 30.06 -15.20
N TYR A 425 -7.72 28.78 -15.19
CA TYR A 425 -8.38 27.75 -16.00
C TYR A 425 -9.85 27.54 -15.60
N VAL A 426 -10.16 27.44 -14.30
CA VAL A 426 -11.55 27.25 -13.85
C VAL A 426 -12.44 28.38 -14.37
N VAL A 427 -11.97 29.62 -14.23
CA VAL A 427 -12.65 30.82 -14.75
C VAL A 427 -12.79 30.76 -16.28
N LEU A 428 -11.74 30.37 -17.00
CA LEU A 428 -11.79 30.23 -18.47
C LEU A 428 -12.71 29.09 -18.94
N ASP A 429 -12.78 27.97 -18.20
CA ASP A 429 -13.64 26.83 -18.51
C ASP A 429 -15.12 27.15 -18.26
N GLU A 430 -15.44 27.82 -17.15
CA GLU A 430 -16.79 28.33 -16.88
C GLU A 430 -17.21 29.34 -17.95
N ARG A 431 -16.31 30.26 -18.32
CA ARG A 431 -16.58 31.23 -19.37
C ARG A 431 -16.81 30.56 -20.73
N ALA A 432 -16.02 29.54 -21.07
CA ALA A 432 -16.20 28.79 -22.30
C ALA A 432 -17.55 28.06 -22.32
N LYS A 433 -17.97 27.42 -21.21
CA LYS A 433 -19.28 26.77 -21.10
C LYS A 433 -20.44 27.75 -21.27
N GLN A 434 -20.36 28.93 -20.66
CA GLN A 434 -21.36 29.98 -20.83
C GLN A 434 -21.47 30.42 -22.29
N LEU A 435 -20.34 30.68 -22.95
CA LEU A 435 -20.31 31.09 -24.35
C LEU A 435 -20.83 30.00 -25.30
N GLU A 436 -20.54 28.72 -25.02
CA GLU A 436 -21.10 27.58 -25.76
C GLU A 436 -22.63 27.50 -25.60
N GLU A 437 -23.15 27.79 -24.42
CA GLU A 437 -24.59 27.81 -24.17
C GLU A 437 -25.29 29.02 -24.81
N GLU A 438 -24.65 30.20 -24.78
CA GLU A 438 -25.08 31.39 -25.52
C GLU A 438 -25.12 31.13 -27.03
N ALA A 439 -24.06 30.53 -27.59
CA ALA A 439 -23.99 30.14 -29.00
C ALA A 439 -25.11 29.16 -29.38
N ARG A 440 -25.43 28.22 -28.49
CA ARG A 440 -26.52 27.25 -28.69
C ARG A 440 -27.91 27.88 -28.70
N LYS A 441 -28.08 29.04 -28.05
CA LYS A 441 -29.35 29.81 -27.98
C LYS A 441 -29.45 30.88 -29.08
N ALA A 442 -28.35 31.25 -29.74
CA ALA A 442 -28.31 32.29 -30.77
C ALA A 442 -28.81 31.80 -32.15
N GLN A 443 -29.22 32.73 -33.01
CA GLN A 443 -29.67 32.47 -34.39
C GLN A 443 -29.05 33.48 -35.38
N GLY A 444 -28.96 33.11 -36.65
CA GLY A 444 -28.44 33.98 -37.72
C GLY A 444 -26.96 34.34 -37.58
N GLU A 445 -26.56 35.53 -38.03
CA GLU A 445 -25.17 36.01 -37.95
C GLU A 445 -24.63 36.10 -36.52
N ALA A 446 -25.51 36.33 -35.54
CA ALA A 446 -25.17 36.32 -34.12
C ALA A 446 -24.73 34.93 -33.61
N LYS A 447 -25.23 33.86 -34.25
CA LYS A 447 -24.83 32.48 -33.94
C LYS A 447 -23.39 32.20 -34.38
N ALA A 448 -23.04 32.58 -35.62
CA ALA A 448 -21.69 32.39 -36.14
C ALA A 448 -20.64 33.13 -35.29
N ALA A 449 -20.93 34.37 -34.90
CA ALA A 449 -20.05 35.16 -34.03
C ALA A 449 -19.94 34.58 -32.60
N ALA A 450 -21.03 34.02 -32.06
CA ALA A 450 -21.02 33.37 -30.75
C ALA A 450 -20.27 32.02 -30.77
N GLU A 451 -20.41 31.24 -31.84
CA GLU A 451 -19.68 29.98 -32.04
C GLU A 451 -18.16 30.22 -32.18
N GLU A 452 -17.75 31.25 -32.91
CA GLU A 452 -16.33 31.64 -33.04
C GLU A 452 -15.74 32.02 -31.67
N LYS A 453 -16.45 32.86 -30.89
CA LYS A 453 -16.04 33.25 -29.52
C LYS A 453 -15.97 32.06 -28.56
N ALA A 454 -16.93 31.15 -28.63
CA ALA A 454 -16.94 29.93 -27.82
C ALA A 454 -15.72 29.05 -28.16
N LYS A 455 -15.40 28.92 -29.45
CA LYS A 455 -14.26 28.14 -29.96
C LYS A 455 -12.92 28.73 -29.50
N GLU A 456 -12.75 30.05 -29.55
CA GLU A 456 -11.55 30.73 -29.03
C GLU A 456 -11.40 30.57 -27.51
N ALA A 457 -12.47 30.79 -26.75
CA ALA A 457 -12.46 30.62 -25.30
C ALA A 457 -12.14 29.17 -24.89
N ARG A 458 -12.71 28.19 -25.59
CA ARG A 458 -12.41 26.77 -25.41
C ARG A 458 -10.96 26.44 -25.77
N ALA A 459 -10.42 27.01 -26.84
CA ALA A 459 -9.02 26.85 -27.22
C ALA A 459 -8.07 27.40 -26.14
N ALA A 460 -8.37 28.58 -25.58
CA ALA A 460 -7.61 29.17 -24.49
C ALA A 460 -7.65 28.34 -23.20
N ALA A 461 -8.83 27.85 -22.80
CA ALA A 461 -8.99 26.95 -21.66
C ALA A 461 -8.22 25.64 -21.86
N ASN A 462 -8.30 25.04 -23.06
CA ASN A 462 -7.58 23.80 -23.39
C ASN A 462 -6.06 24.02 -23.43
N ALA A 463 -5.58 25.13 -23.98
CA ALA A 463 -4.16 25.48 -23.97
C ALA A 463 -3.63 25.66 -22.53
N ARG A 464 -4.46 26.20 -21.63
CA ARG A 464 -4.12 26.35 -20.21
C ARG A 464 -4.09 25.01 -19.48
N LYS A 465 -5.09 24.16 -19.71
CA LYS A 465 -5.18 22.78 -19.20
C LYS A 465 -4.00 21.91 -19.66
N ALA A 466 -3.59 22.06 -20.92
CA ALA A 466 -2.46 21.31 -21.49
C ALA A 466 -1.11 21.67 -20.85
N LYS A 467 -0.92 22.92 -20.40
CA LYS A 467 0.29 23.35 -19.67
C LYS A 467 0.35 22.84 -18.23
N THR A 468 -0.78 22.46 -17.64
CA THR A 468 -0.88 21.88 -16.30
C THR A 468 -1.30 20.42 -16.39
N ALA A 469 -0.49 19.58 -17.05
CA ALA A 469 -0.70 18.15 -16.96
C ALA A 469 -0.68 17.74 -15.49
N ALA A 470 -1.82 17.28 -14.97
CA ALA A 470 -1.96 16.90 -13.57
C ALA A 470 -1.12 15.65 -13.28
N VAL A 471 -0.75 15.45 -12.02
CA VAL A 471 -0.04 14.25 -11.52
C VAL A 471 -0.69 12.94 -12.01
N TYR A 472 -2.00 12.93 -12.21
CA TYR A 472 -2.75 11.82 -12.83
C TYR A 472 -2.29 11.49 -14.26
N ALA A 473 -2.10 12.49 -15.13
CA ALA A 473 -1.61 12.26 -16.48
C ALA A 473 -0.16 11.77 -16.46
N TRP A 474 0.68 12.39 -15.62
CA TRP A 474 2.08 11.97 -15.47
C TRP A 474 2.23 10.53 -15.03
N TYR A 475 1.34 10.03 -14.17
CA TYR A 475 1.33 8.63 -13.76
C TYR A 475 1.27 7.67 -14.96
N TYR A 476 0.32 7.88 -15.86
CA TYR A 476 0.20 7.01 -17.05
C TYR A 476 1.33 7.23 -18.05
N ILE A 477 1.71 8.49 -18.31
CA ILE A 477 2.76 8.83 -19.28
C ILE A 477 4.09 8.23 -18.84
N THR A 478 4.43 8.32 -17.55
CA THR A 478 5.66 7.76 -16.98
C THR A 478 5.72 6.26 -17.21
N GLN A 479 4.65 5.54 -16.95
CA GLN A 479 4.62 4.09 -17.16
C GLN A 479 4.65 3.72 -18.65
N ALA A 480 3.92 4.45 -19.49
CA ALA A 480 3.90 4.17 -20.93
C ALA A 480 5.26 4.39 -21.59
N LYS A 481 5.95 5.48 -21.23
CA LYS A 481 7.32 5.78 -21.69
C LYS A 481 8.34 4.82 -21.07
N PHE A 482 8.18 4.42 -19.81
CA PHE A 482 9.04 3.41 -19.20
C PHE A 482 8.96 2.08 -19.96
N GLN A 483 7.75 1.66 -20.34
CA GLN A 483 7.51 0.45 -21.14
C GLN A 483 8.06 0.54 -22.56
N GLU A 484 8.10 1.74 -23.15
CA GLU A 484 8.75 1.99 -24.45
C GLU A 484 10.29 1.88 -24.33
N GLY A 485 10.86 2.45 -23.27
CA GLY A 485 12.30 2.49 -23.04
C GLY A 485 13.03 3.43 -24.01
N GLY A 486 14.36 3.29 -24.07
CA GLY A 486 15.20 4.08 -24.99
C GLY A 486 15.19 5.60 -24.70
N GLY A 487 15.47 6.39 -25.74
CA GLY A 487 15.64 7.85 -25.61
C GLY A 487 14.40 8.58 -25.09
N THR A 488 13.20 8.12 -25.45
CA THR A 488 11.94 8.74 -24.99
C THR A 488 11.74 8.59 -23.48
N TRP A 489 12.14 7.44 -22.91
CA TRP A 489 12.18 7.23 -21.47
C TRP A 489 13.25 8.10 -20.82
N GLU A 490 14.46 8.14 -21.38
CA GLU A 490 15.56 8.93 -20.82
C GLU A 490 15.21 10.42 -20.73
N ASP A 491 14.61 10.98 -21.78
CA ASP A 491 14.15 12.36 -21.81
C ASP A 491 13.08 12.64 -20.76
N TRP A 492 12.05 11.79 -20.70
CA TRP A 492 10.98 11.92 -19.73
C TRP A 492 11.49 11.80 -18.30
N ASN A 493 12.34 10.81 -18.04
CA ASN A 493 12.91 10.54 -16.73
C ASN A 493 13.77 11.70 -16.21
N ARG A 494 14.54 12.34 -17.09
CA ARG A 494 15.28 13.57 -16.75
C ARG A 494 14.36 14.69 -16.28
N MET A 495 13.11 14.75 -16.75
CA MET A 495 12.13 15.76 -16.36
C MET A 495 11.40 15.36 -15.07
N PHE A 496 10.66 14.24 -15.07
CA PHE A 496 9.71 13.95 -13.98
C PHE A 496 10.41 13.64 -12.65
N ALA A 497 11.53 12.90 -12.67
CA ALA A 497 12.24 12.57 -11.44
C ALA A 497 12.75 13.83 -10.72
N ARG A 498 13.26 14.81 -11.48
CA ARG A 498 13.69 16.10 -10.93
C ARG A 498 12.53 16.89 -10.34
N GLN A 499 11.40 16.94 -11.05
CA GLN A 499 10.21 17.65 -10.59
C GLN A 499 9.66 17.05 -9.30
N LEU A 500 9.51 15.72 -9.21
CA LEU A 500 9.02 15.07 -8.00
C LEU A 500 9.98 15.33 -6.83
N ILE A 501 11.29 15.11 -7.00
CA ILE A 501 12.25 15.33 -5.91
C ILE A 501 12.26 16.79 -5.44
N ALA A 502 12.18 17.75 -6.37
CA ALA A 502 12.22 19.17 -6.04
C ALA A 502 10.96 19.66 -5.30
N ASN A 503 9.83 18.98 -5.46
CA ASN A 503 8.53 19.39 -4.92
C ASN A 503 8.00 18.43 -3.84
N GLN A 504 8.85 17.54 -3.31
CA GLN A 504 8.52 16.72 -2.16
C GLN A 504 8.56 17.58 -0.88
N HIS A 505 7.49 17.53 -0.10
CA HIS A 505 7.45 18.18 1.21
C HIS A 505 8.38 17.46 2.20
N ARG A 506 8.74 18.14 3.29
CA ARG A 506 9.72 17.67 4.28
C ARG A 506 9.32 16.35 4.95
N ASP A 507 8.03 16.13 5.16
CA ASP A 507 7.42 14.91 5.71
C ASP A 507 7.19 13.83 4.65
N GLY A 508 7.63 14.07 3.41
CA GLY A 508 7.69 13.08 2.33
C GLY A 508 6.49 13.05 1.40
N HIS A 509 5.46 13.87 1.65
CA HIS A 509 4.27 13.92 0.79
C HIS A 509 4.44 14.88 -0.40
N TRP A 510 3.50 14.81 -1.35
CA TRP A 510 3.34 15.75 -2.45
C TRP A 510 1.94 16.33 -2.49
N GLU A 511 1.81 17.59 -2.92
CA GLU A 511 0.52 18.27 -3.07
C GLU A 511 0.50 19.15 -4.33
N GLN A 512 -0.59 19.06 -5.11
CA GLN A 512 -0.79 19.80 -6.36
C GLN A 512 -2.13 20.57 -6.32
N GLY A 513 -2.32 21.43 -5.31
CA GLY A 513 -3.48 22.33 -5.19
C GLY A 513 -4.85 21.65 -5.31
N GLU A 514 -5.88 22.43 -5.67
CA GLU A 514 -7.30 22.01 -5.76
C GLU A 514 -7.59 20.90 -6.79
N TRP A 515 -6.64 20.57 -7.68
CA TRP A 515 -6.77 19.47 -8.64
C TRP A 515 -6.40 18.11 -8.06
N SER A 516 -5.74 18.10 -6.89
CA SER A 516 -5.43 16.85 -6.20
C SER A 516 -6.63 16.33 -5.41
N GLN A 517 -6.85 15.01 -5.44
CA GLN A 517 -7.80 14.33 -4.55
C GLN A 517 -7.24 14.24 -3.10
N GLY A 518 -6.52 15.27 -2.66
CA GLY A 518 -5.77 15.36 -1.42
C GLY A 518 -4.31 14.86 -1.50
N PRO A 519 -3.50 15.16 -0.48
CA PRO A 519 -2.07 14.85 -0.43
C PRO A 519 -1.79 13.34 -0.46
N VAL A 520 -2.68 12.51 0.07
CA VAL A 520 -2.54 11.04 0.01
C VAL A 520 -2.56 10.56 -1.44
N TYR A 521 -3.55 10.97 -2.23
CA TYR A 521 -3.67 10.55 -3.62
C TYR A 521 -2.48 11.01 -4.47
N THR A 522 -2.09 12.28 -4.34
CA THR A 522 -0.94 12.83 -5.06
C THR A 522 0.35 12.12 -4.68
N THR A 523 0.56 11.90 -3.38
CA THR A 523 1.72 11.15 -2.87
C THR A 523 1.74 9.74 -3.44
N THR A 524 0.61 9.03 -3.43
CA THR A 524 0.52 7.68 -4.02
C THR A 524 0.91 7.70 -5.49
N MET A 525 0.38 8.62 -6.30
CA MET A 525 0.74 8.70 -7.72
C MET A 525 2.22 9.03 -7.93
N CYS A 526 2.79 9.95 -7.15
CA CYS A 526 4.21 10.28 -7.19
C CYS A 526 5.09 9.09 -6.81
N VAL A 527 4.74 8.36 -5.76
CA VAL A 527 5.44 7.14 -5.34
C VAL A 527 5.35 6.07 -6.44
N LEU A 528 4.16 5.81 -7.00
CA LEU A 528 3.99 4.84 -8.08
C LEU A 528 4.82 5.19 -9.33
N MET A 529 4.96 6.47 -9.66
CA MET A 529 5.84 6.93 -10.74
C MET A 529 7.33 6.70 -10.43
N LEU A 530 7.76 6.89 -9.18
CA LEU A 530 9.13 6.61 -8.75
C LEU A 530 9.39 5.11 -8.64
N GLU A 531 8.36 4.31 -8.44
CA GLU A 531 8.44 2.85 -8.30
C GLU A 531 8.50 2.10 -9.64
N VAL A 532 8.38 2.76 -10.80
CA VAL A 532 8.36 2.08 -12.11
C VAL A 532 9.57 1.17 -12.32
N TYR A 533 10.72 1.49 -11.75
CA TYR A 533 11.94 0.67 -11.77
C TYR A 533 11.82 -0.68 -11.04
N TYR A 534 10.92 -0.75 -10.06
CA TYR A 534 10.75 -1.91 -9.17
C TYR A 534 9.48 -2.69 -9.51
N ARG A 535 8.44 -2.01 -9.98
CA ARG A 535 7.13 -2.60 -10.33
C ARG A 535 7.14 -3.37 -11.64
N TYR A 536 7.96 -2.93 -12.59
CA TYR A 536 8.12 -3.57 -13.88
C TYR A 536 9.50 -4.21 -13.96
N LEU A 537 9.68 -5.32 -13.23
CA LEU A 537 10.78 -6.24 -13.56
C LEU A 537 10.69 -6.53 -15.07
N PRO A 538 11.83 -6.58 -15.80
CA PRO A 538 11.86 -6.82 -17.24
C PRO A 538 11.41 -8.26 -17.56
N THR A 539 10.11 -8.51 -17.41
CA THR A 539 9.42 -9.78 -17.61
C THR A 539 9.06 -10.00 -19.08
N TYR A 540 9.31 -9.00 -19.94
CA TYR A 540 9.26 -9.10 -21.40
C TYR A 540 10.53 -9.72 -22.00
N LYS A 541 11.60 -9.90 -21.23
CA LYS A 541 12.57 -10.93 -21.57
C LYS A 541 11.87 -12.26 -21.31
N LYS A 542 11.56 -13.00 -22.38
CA LYS A 542 11.41 -14.45 -22.25
C LYS A 542 12.61 -14.91 -21.41
N VAL A 543 12.33 -15.61 -20.31
CA VAL A 543 13.36 -16.46 -19.71
C VAL A 543 13.74 -17.37 -20.87
N GLU A 544 14.93 -17.19 -21.43
CA GLU A 544 15.48 -18.22 -22.33
C GLU A 544 15.42 -19.51 -21.53
N ASP A 545 14.80 -20.54 -22.11
CA ASP A 545 14.66 -21.84 -21.45
C ASP A 545 16.01 -22.16 -20.81
N ALA A 546 16.01 -22.25 -19.47
CA ALA A 546 17.22 -22.57 -18.75
C ALA A 546 17.75 -23.86 -19.37
N PRO A 547 19.03 -23.92 -19.78
CA PRO A 547 19.57 -25.13 -20.37
C PRO A 547 19.27 -26.29 -19.41
N GLU A 548 18.70 -27.35 -19.97
CA GLU A 548 18.27 -28.54 -19.25
C GLU A 548 19.39 -28.97 -18.30
N VAL A 549 19.15 -28.87 -16.99
CA VAL A 549 20.12 -29.25 -15.97
C VAL A 549 20.12 -30.78 -15.95
N LYS A 550 20.99 -31.38 -16.77
CA LYS A 550 21.26 -32.81 -16.68
C LYS A 550 21.94 -33.09 -15.33
N ALA A 551 21.35 -34.00 -14.56
CA ALA A 551 21.93 -34.50 -13.33
C ALA A 551 23.39 -34.88 -13.56
N THR A 552 24.30 -34.28 -12.79
CA THR A 552 25.75 -34.51 -12.93
C THR A 552 26.26 -35.58 -11.95
N SER A 553 25.37 -36.17 -11.14
CA SER A 553 25.71 -37.17 -10.13
C SER A 553 24.63 -38.25 -10.04
N ASP A 554 25.05 -39.49 -9.82
CA ASP A 554 24.20 -40.67 -9.59
C ASP A 554 23.37 -40.56 -8.29
N THR A 555 23.59 -39.51 -7.49
CA THR A 555 22.87 -39.23 -6.23
C THR A 555 21.76 -38.18 -6.36
N ASP A 556 21.59 -37.57 -7.53
CA ASP A 556 20.59 -36.52 -7.71
C ASP A 556 19.21 -37.15 -7.95
N VAL A 557 18.25 -36.87 -7.06
CA VAL A 557 16.87 -37.35 -7.18
C VAL A 557 16.03 -36.30 -7.91
N SER A 558 15.45 -36.70 -9.05
CA SER A 558 14.44 -35.90 -9.76
C SER A 558 13.06 -36.21 -9.20
N VAL A 559 12.32 -35.18 -8.81
CA VAL A 559 10.93 -35.30 -8.35
C VAL A 559 10.02 -34.71 -9.42
N ASP A 560 9.27 -35.57 -10.10
CA ASP A 560 8.20 -35.13 -10.99
C ASP A 560 6.99 -34.71 -10.15
N ILE A 561 6.62 -33.43 -10.26
CA ILE A 561 5.40 -32.90 -9.68
C ILE A 561 4.33 -32.95 -10.77
N THR A 562 3.40 -33.90 -10.65
CA THR A 562 2.21 -34.01 -11.51
C THR A 562 1.10 -33.05 -11.12
#